data_AF-A0A6M8W1V5-F1
#
_entry.id   AF-A0A6M8W1V5-F1
#
_cell.length_a   1.000
_cell.length_b   1.000
_cell.length_c   1.000
_cell.angle_alpha   90.00
_cell.angle_beta   90.00
_cell.angle_gamma   90.00
#
_symmetry.space_group_name_H-M   'P 1'
#
loop_
_entity.id
_entity.type
_entity.pdbx_description
1 polymer ?
#
loop_
_entity_poly.entity_id
_entity_poly.type
_entity_poly.pdbx_seq_one_letter_code
_entity_poly.pdbx_strand_id
1 'polypeptide(L)'
;MRRGFTLLEVVAATVLLTMIVAAGMPFLRSARADLRASASPVVGVDHAEIETAVDELLRQKPGFIAECVRQPAGYHVEWTSDERLFRAEVRLGQAVTADDEEHRSTHAWAVFSVDGTECLRWMRVPSQLLDGDDSP
;
A
#
# COMPACT_ATOMS: atom_id res chain seq x y z
N MET A 1 -52.11 -20.58 -11.45
CA MET A 1 -52.64 -20.09 -10.16
C MET A 1 -51.64 -19.12 -9.55
N ARG A 2 -51.88 -17.80 -9.64
CA ARG A 2 -51.06 -16.79 -8.95
C ARG A 2 -51.72 -16.53 -7.59
N ARG A 3 -51.11 -17.00 -6.49
CA ARG A 3 -51.53 -16.59 -5.14
C ARG A 3 -51.00 -15.17 -4.94
N GLY A 4 -51.91 -14.18 -4.94
CA GLY A 4 -51.56 -12.80 -4.60
C GLY A 4 -51.19 -12.73 -3.12
N PHE A 5 -50.09 -12.05 -2.81
CA PHE A 5 -49.69 -11.80 -1.42
C PHE A 5 -50.80 -11.05 -0.70
N THR A 6 -51.19 -11.56 0.46
CA THR A 6 -52.20 -10.91 1.29
C THR A 6 -51.58 -9.69 1.98
N LEU A 7 -52.37 -8.65 2.21
CA LEU A 7 -51.92 -7.43 2.89
C LEU A 7 -51.30 -7.74 4.27
N LEU A 8 -51.77 -8.80 4.92
CA LEU A 8 -51.22 -9.32 6.18
C LEU A 8 -49.76 -9.81 6.04
N GLU A 9 -49.42 -10.51 4.96
CA GLU A 9 -48.06 -10.99 4.71
C GLU A 9 -47.09 -9.83 4.48
N VAL A 10 -47.52 -8.78 3.78
CA VAL A 10 -46.71 -7.58 3.54
C VAL A 10 -46.44 -6.83 4.85
N VAL A 11 -47.46 -6.68 5.70
CA VAL A 11 -47.32 -6.04 7.01
C VAL A 11 -46.41 -6.88 7.92
N ALA A 12 -46.59 -8.20 7.96
CA ALA A 12 -45.75 -9.10 8.75
C ALA A 12 -44.28 -9.05 8.31
N ALA A 13 -44.03 -9.07 6.99
CA ALA A 13 -42.68 -8.97 6.44
C ALA A 13 -42.01 -7.62 6.77
N THR A 14 -42.78 -6.53 6.74
CA THR A 14 -42.27 -5.19 7.04
C THR A 14 -41.92 -5.05 8.52
N VAL A 15 -42.78 -5.55 9.41
CA VAL A 15 -42.50 -5.58 10.86
C VAL A 15 -41.25 -6.41 11.15
N LEU A 16 -41.15 -7.62 10.56
CA LEU A 16 -39.97 -8.48 10.72
C LEU A 16 -38.69 -7.77 10.25
N LEU A 17 -38.73 -7.13 9.07
CA LEU A 17 -37.59 -6.40 8.53
C LEU A 17 -37.16 -5.23 9.44
N THR A 18 -38.11 -4.46 9.96
CA THR A 18 -37.80 -3.35 10.88
C THR A 18 -37.19 -3.85 12.18
N MET A 19 -37.65 -4.99 12.71
CA MET A 19 -37.05 -5.59 13.91
C MET A 19 -35.62 -6.09 13.65
N ILE A 20 -35.37 -6.72 12.50
CA ILE A 20 -34.03 -7.17 12.12
C ILE A 20 -33.07 -5.99 11.99
N VAL A 21 -33.51 -4.90 11.33
CA VAL A 21 -32.70 -3.68 11.18
C VAL A 21 -32.42 -3.03 12.55
N ALA A 22 -33.43 -2.96 13.42
CA ALA A 22 -33.28 -2.39 14.77
C ALA A 22 -32.31 -3.21 15.64
N ALA A 23 -32.35 -4.55 15.53
CA ALA A 23 -31.45 -5.44 16.26
C ALA A 23 -30.02 -5.44 15.70
N GLY A 24 -29.84 -5.27 14.39
CA GLY A 24 -28.53 -5.24 13.73
C GLY A 24 -27.81 -3.89 13.79
N MET A 25 -28.56 -2.78 13.93
CA MET A 25 -28.02 -1.42 13.98
C MET A 25 -26.93 -1.19 15.04
N PRO A 26 -27.09 -1.65 16.30
CA PRO A 26 -26.06 -1.51 17.33
C PRO A 26 -24.75 -2.21 16.94
N PHE A 27 -24.83 -3.43 16.40
CA PHE A 27 -23.66 -4.18 15.93
C PHE A 27 -22.95 -3.46 14.77
N LEU A 28 -23.72 -2.95 13.80
CA LEU A 28 -23.17 -2.17 12.69
C LEU A 28 -22.52 -0.86 13.15
N ARG A 29 -23.06 -0.22 14.19
CA ARG A 29 -22.47 0.98 14.80
C ARG A 29 -21.18 0.66 15.52
N SER A 30 -21.13 -0.43 16.28
CA SER A 30 -19.91 -0.92 16.95
C SER A 30 -18.84 -1.30 15.94
N ALA A 31 -19.17 -2.13 14.94
CA ALA A 31 -18.22 -2.50 13.88
C ALA A 31 -17.70 -1.28 13.11
N ARG A 32 -18.56 -0.26 12.89
CA ARG A 32 -18.14 1.01 12.27
C ARG A 32 -17.26 1.85 13.19
N ALA A 33 -17.52 1.85 14.50
CA ALA A 33 -16.68 2.51 15.49
C ALA A 33 -15.31 1.82 15.59
N ASP A 34 -15.29 0.50 15.59
CA ASP A 34 -14.07 -0.32 15.58
C ASP A 34 -13.28 -0.09 14.29
N LEU A 35 -13.93 -0.09 13.12
CA LEU A 35 -13.29 0.28 11.85
C LEU A 35 -12.73 1.70 11.85
N ARG A 36 -13.42 2.67 12.48
CA ARG A 36 -12.93 4.04 12.63
C ARG A 36 -11.83 4.19 13.68
N ALA A 37 -11.81 3.33 14.69
CA ALA A 37 -10.76 3.30 15.71
C ALA A 37 -9.51 2.56 15.19
N SER A 38 -9.70 1.55 14.33
CA SER A 38 -8.63 0.84 13.61
C SER A 38 -8.12 1.60 12.39
N ALA A 39 -8.96 2.42 11.76
CA ALA A 39 -8.50 3.46 10.86
C ALA A 39 -7.85 4.54 11.72
N SER A 40 -6.54 4.43 11.93
CA SER A 40 -5.71 5.57 12.35
C SER A 40 -6.20 6.79 11.54
N PRO A 41 -6.46 7.96 12.16
CA PRO A 41 -6.78 9.13 11.38
C PRO A 41 -5.68 9.24 10.32
N VAL A 42 -6.06 9.15 9.05
CA VAL A 42 -5.15 9.41 7.94
C VAL A 42 -4.84 10.89 8.03
N VAL A 43 -3.95 11.25 8.95
CA VAL A 43 -3.18 12.47 8.91
C VAL A 43 -2.28 12.23 7.70
N GLY A 44 -2.84 12.58 6.53
CA GLY A 44 -2.20 12.33 5.26
C GLY A 44 -0.76 12.79 5.36
N VAL A 45 0.17 11.89 5.07
CA VAL A 45 1.57 12.25 5.00
C VAL A 45 1.69 13.22 3.83
N ASP A 46 2.24 14.41 4.08
CA ASP A 46 2.48 15.37 3.01
C ASP A 46 3.54 14.76 2.06
N HIS A 47 3.42 15.04 0.77
CA HIS A 47 4.37 14.56 -0.23
C HIS A 47 5.80 15.00 0.15
N ALA A 48 5.99 16.24 0.61
CA ALA A 48 7.29 16.76 1.05
C ALA A 48 7.86 16.01 2.29
N GLU A 49 6.98 15.55 3.18
CA GLU A 49 7.37 14.75 4.35
C GLU A 49 7.85 13.36 3.90
N ILE A 50 7.15 12.72 2.96
CA ILE A 50 7.60 11.43 2.37
C ILE A 50 8.92 11.61 1.64
N GLU A 51 9.07 12.68 0.85
CA GLU A 51 10.31 12.96 0.14
C GLU A 51 11.50 13.05 1.09
N THR A 52 11.35 13.78 2.19
CA THR A 52 12.38 13.93 3.22
C THR A 52 12.68 12.59 3.91
N ALA A 53 11.63 11.85 4.28
CA ALA A 53 11.77 10.56 4.95
C ALA A 53 12.42 9.49 4.04
N VAL A 54 12.11 9.49 2.75
CA VAL A 54 12.72 8.60 1.75
C VAL A 54 14.19 8.95 1.53
N ASP A 55 14.52 10.24 1.42
CA ASP A 55 15.91 10.67 1.27
C ASP A 55 16.74 10.32 2.51
N GLU A 56 16.14 10.35 3.71
CA GLU A 56 16.75 9.84 4.93
C GLU A 56 16.94 8.33 4.93
N LEU A 57 15.90 7.56 4.55
CA LEU A 57 15.99 6.11 4.40
C LEU A 57 17.16 5.70 3.49
N LEU A 58 17.27 6.34 2.32
CA LEU A 58 18.31 6.05 1.33
C LEU A 58 19.71 6.40 1.85
N ARG A 59 19.83 7.47 2.64
CA ARG A 59 21.10 7.86 3.29
C ARG A 59 21.51 6.87 4.38
N GLN A 60 20.55 6.40 5.18
CA GLN A 60 20.79 5.46 6.28
C GLN A 60 21.01 4.02 5.80
N LYS A 61 20.47 3.64 4.64
CA LYS A 61 20.57 2.29 4.08
C LYS A 61 21.23 2.29 2.69
N PRO A 62 22.55 2.45 2.58
CA PRO A 62 23.26 2.42 1.29
C PRO A 62 23.16 1.08 0.53
N GLY A 63 22.74 -0.01 1.19
CA GLY A 63 22.48 -1.31 0.57
C GLY A 63 21.02 -1.54 0.15
N PHE A 64 20.11 -0.60 0.43
CA PHE A 64 18.66 -0.76 0.20
C PHE A 64 18.33 -1.07 -1.26
N ILE A 65 19.00 -0.37 -2.19
CA ILE A 65 18.81 -0.56 -3.64
C ILE A 65 19.16 -2.00 -4.04
N ALA A 66 20.22 -2.56 -3.46
CA ALA A 66 20.65 -3.94 -3.71
C ALA A 66 19.63 -4.97 -3.23
N GLU A 67 19.04 -4.72 -2.06
CA GLU A 67 17.99 -5.57 -1.51
C GLU A 67 16.72 -5.53 -2.37
N CYS A 68 16.33 -4.34 -2.80
CA CYS A 68 15.13 -4.15 -3.61
C CYS A 68 15.25 -4.79 -5.00
N VAL A 69 16.41 -4.69 -5.66
CA VAL A 69 16.64 -5.31 -6.98
C VAL A 69 16.50 -6.84 -6.93
N ARG A 70 16.82 -7.47 -5.79
CA ARG A 70 16.71 -8.92 -5.62
C ARG A 70 15.28 -9.42 -5.34
N GLN A 71 14.30 -8.53 -5.18
CA GLN A 71 12.94 -8.89 -4.80
C GLN A 71 11.90 -8.40 -5.82
N PRO A 72 11.49 -9.26 -6.79
CA PRO A 72 10.56 -8.88 -7.85
C PRO A 72 9.11 -8.73 -7.39
N ALA A 73 8.77 -9.14 -6.16
CA ALA A 73 7.40 -9.16 -5.64
C ALA A 73 6.95 -7.86 -4.94
N GLY A 74 7.78 -6.81 -4.97
CA GLY A 74 7.56 -5.60 -4.18
C GLY A 74 8.20 -5.71 -2.80
N TYR A 75 8.93 -4.67 -2.40
CA TYR A 75 9.70 -4.64 -1.16
C TYR A 75 8.92 -3.83 -0.11
N HIS A 76 8.59 -4.45 1.02
CA HIS A 76 8.00 -3.73 2.13
C HIS A 76 9.09 -3.21 3.04
N VAL A 77 9.10 -1.91 3.30
CA VAL A 77 10.06 -1.27 4.20
C VAL A 77 9.33 -0.55 5.32
N GLU A 78 9.85 -0.73 6.53
CA GLU A 78 9.47 0.06 7.69
C GLU A 78 10.72 0.80 8.19
N TRP A 79 10.57 2.08 8.48
CA TRP A 79 11.64 2.91 9.03
C TRP A 79 11.07 4.04 9.88
N THR A 80 11.90 4.64 10.71
CA THR A 80 11.52 5.80 11.52
C THR A 80 12.28 7.02 11.01
N SER A 81 11.58 8.13 10.82
CA SER A 81 12.14 9.45 10.48
C SER A 81 11.44 10.49 11.35
N ASP A 82 12.19 11.38 11.98
CA ASP A 82 11.68 12.40 12.92
C ASP A 82 10.65 11.85 13.94
N GLU A 83 11.01 10.75 14.61
CA GLU A 83 10.17 10.03 15.60
C GLU A 83 8.85 9.44 15.05
N ARG A 84 8.57 9.58 13.76
CA ARG A 84 7.42 9.02 13.07
C ARG A 84 7.79 7.70 12.39
N LEU A 85 6.92 6.70 12.54
CA LEU A 85 7.04 5.43 11.84
C LEU A 85 6.46 5.57 10.42
N PHE A 86 7.27 5.22 9.43
CA PHE A 86 6.89 5.15 8.02
C PHE A 86 6.88 3.70 7.56
N ARG A 87 5.85 3.34 6.78
CA ARG A 87 5.71 2.05 6.12
C ARG A 87 5.49 2.30 4.65
N ALA A 88 6.35 1.75 3.80
CA ALA A 88 6.19 1.86 2.36
C ALA A 88 6.13 0.49 1.70
N GLU A 89 5.25 0.37 0.72
CA GLU A 89 5.42 -0.58 -0.37
C GLU A 89 6.32 0.06 -1.42
N VAL A 90 7.41 -0.63 -1.77
CA VAL A 90 8.43 -0.14 -2.70
C VAL A 90 8.43 -1.00 -3.95
N ARG A 91 8.23 -0.34 -5.09
CA ARG A 91 8.23 -0.97 -6.41
C ARG A 91 9.40 -0.45 -7.22
N LEU A 92 10.30 -1.34 -7.63
CA LEU A 92 11.37 -1.00 -8.56
C LEU A 92 10.95 -1.26 -10.01
N GLY A 93 11.38 -0.38 -10.89
CA GLY A 93 11.58 -0.69 -12.29
C GLY A 93 12.99 -0.34 -12.74
N GLN A 94 13.54 -1.14 -13.64
CA GLN A 94 14.77 -0.80 -14.36
C GLN A 94 14.39 -0.04 -15.64
N ALA A 95 15.12 1.02 -15.94
CA ALA A 95 14.99 1.70 -17.23
C ALA A 95 15.70 0.84 -18.28
N VAL A 96 14.97 0.02 -19.05
CA VAL A 96 15.52 -0.65 -20.23
C VAL A 96 15.44 0.33 -21.39
N THR A 97 16.58 0.77 -21.93
CA THR A 97 16.61 1.52 -23.19
C THR A 97 16.32 0.55 -24.33
N ALA A 98 15.33 0.87 -25.16
CA ALA A 98 14.77 -0.03 -26.17
C ALA A 98 15.77 -0.54 -27.24
N ASP A 99 16.95 0.07 -27.35
CA ASP A 99 17.98 -0.32 -28.32
C ASP A 99 18.98 -1.36 -27.79
N ASP A 100 18.86 -1.76 -26.52
CA ASP A 100 19.97 -2.44 -25.85
C ASP A 100 19.47 -3.47 -24.83
N GLU A 101 18.91 -4.57 -25.31
CA GLU A 101 18.58 -5.75 -24.48
C GLU A 101 19.82 -6.34 -23.78
N GLU A 102 21.02 -5.97 -24.24
CA GLU A 102 22.31 -6.41 -23.68
C GLU A 102 22.86 -5.44 -22.60
N HIS A 103 22.43 -4.17 -22.58
CA HIS A 103 22.91 -3.20 -21.60
C HIS A 103 21.92 -3.02 -20.44
N ARG A 104 22.25 -3.67 -19.32
CA ARG A 104 21.61 -3.40 -18.04
C ARG A 104 21.87 -1.94 -17.64
N SER A 105 20.84 -1.11 -17.65
CA SER A 105 20.94 0.30 -17.24
C SER A 105 21.44 0.40 -15.80
N THR A 106 22.37 1.34 -15.59
CA THR A 106 22.92 1.67 -14.27
C THR A 106 21.96 2.47 -13.38
N HIS A 107 20.74 2.72 -13.86
CA HIS A 107 19.72 3.50 -13.17
C HIS A 107 18.42 2.71 -13.06
N ALA A 108 17.85 2.70 -11.86
CA ALA A 108 16.52 2.21 -11.56
C ALA A 108 15.67 3.36 -11.03
N TRP A 109 14.36 3.24 -11.20
CA TRP A 109 13.41 4.08 -10.50
C TRP A 109 12.73 3.25 -9.42
N ALA A 110 12.43 3.87 -8.28
CA ALA A 110 11.61 3.30 -7.23
C ALA A 110 10.42 4.19 -6.91
N VAL A 111 9.26 3.57 -6.76
CA VAL A 111 8.04 4.19 -6.24
C VAL A 111 7.86 3.73 -4.80
N PHE A 112 7.81 4.67 -3.87
CA PHE A 112 7.51 4.47 -2.45
C PHE A 112 6.06 4.89 -2.21
N SER A 113 5.22 3.95 -1.79
CA SER A 113 3.82 4.24 -1.45
C SER A 113 3.63 4.19 0.07
N VAL A 114 3.37 5.35 0.68
CA VAL A 114 3.15 5.51 2.14
C VAL A 114 1.77 6.09 2.37
N ASP A 115 0.91 5.37 3.09
CA ASP A 115 -0.46 5.80 3.42
C ASP A 115 -1.27 6.31 2.20
N GLY A 116 -0.99 5.76 1.01
CA GLY A 116 -1.65 6.12 -0.25
C GLY A 116 -1.03 7.32 -0.99
N THR A 117 0.00 7.95 -0.44
CA THR A 117 0.79 8.97 -1.14
C THR A 117 2.06 8.33 -1.72
N GLU A 118 2.34 8.62 -2.98
CA GLU A 118 3.49 8.06 -3.70
C GLU A 118 4.65 9.06 -3.83
N CYS A 119 5.88 8.55 -3.77
CA CYS A 119 7.11 9.29 -4.02
C CYS A 119 7.99 8.50 -5.01
N LEU A 120 8.45 9.17 -6.08
CA LEU A 120 9.33 8.58 -7.08
C LEU A 120 10.78 9.02 -6.83
N ARG A 121 11.72 8.08 -6.86
CA ARG A 121 13.16 8.37 -6.81
C ARG A 121 13.92 7.63 -7.89
N TRP A 122 14.76 8.38 -8.60
CA TRP A 122 15.80 7.82 -9.46
C TRP A 122 17.00 7.43 -8.61
N MET A 123 17.43 6.19 -8.79
CA MET A 123 18.48 5.59 -7.98
C MET A 123 19.51 4.95 -8.90
N ARG A 124 20.78 5.13 -8.56
CA ARG A 124 21.86 4.44 -9.26
C ARG A 124 21.95 3.01 -8.74
N VAL A 125 21.89 2.03 -9.64
CA VAL A 125 22.10 0.63 -9.30
C VAL A 125 23.61 0.37 -9.30
N PRO A 126 24.19 -0.16 -8.20
CA PRO A 126 25.57 -0.61 -8.20
C PRO A 126 25.83 -1.61 -9.34
N SER A 127 26.90 -1.40 -10.12
CA SER A 127 27.24 -2.25 -11.28
C SER A 127 27.42 -3.72 -10.90
N GLN A 128 27.90 -3.99 -9.68
CA GLN A 128 28.06 -5.34 -9.11
C GLN A 128 26.75 -6.15 -9.08
N LEU A 129 25.59 -5.49 -9.03
CA LEU A 129 24.27 -6.16 -9.06
C LEU A 129 23.76 -6.35 -10.49
N LEU A 130 24.33 -5.61 -11.43
CA LEU A 130 24.02 -5.70 -12.85
C LEU A 130 24.85 -6.79 -13.52
N ASP A 131 26.02 -7.13 -13.00
CA ASP A 131 26.89 -8.12 -13.67
C ASP A 131 26.58 -9.57 -13.30
N GLY A 132 25.72 -9.83 -12.31
CA GLY A 132 25.30 -11.20 -11.96
C GLY A 132 26.47 -12.13 -11.66
N ASP A 133 27.48 -11.65 -10.93
CA ASP A 133 28.62 -12.48 -10.54
C ASP A 133 28.19 -13.43 -9.39
N ASP A 134 27.58 -14.54 -9.76
CA ASP A 134 27.64 -15.79 -9.01
C ASP A 134 29.09 -16.32 -9.12
N SER A 135 29.99 -15.81 -8.27
CA SER A 135 31.28 -16.47 -8.02
C SER A 135 31.41 -16.78 -6.52
N PRO A 136 31.72 -18.05 -6.17
CA PRO A 136 31.76 -18.54 -4.78
C PRO A 136 32.88 -17.96 -3.92
#